data_AF-A0A9N9CLQ1-F1
#
_entry.id   AF-A0A9N9CLQ1-F1
#
_cell.length_a   1.000
_cell.length_b   1.000
_cell.length_c   1.000
_cell.angle_alpha   90.00
_cell.angle_beta   90.00
_cell.angle_gamma   90.00
#
_symmetry.space_group_name_H-M   'P 1'
#
loop_
_entity.id
_entity.type
_entity.pdbx_description
1 polymer ?
#
loop_
_entity_poly.entity_id
_entity_poly.type
_entity_poly.pdbx_seq_one_letter_code
_entity_poly.pdbx_strand_id
1 'polypeptide(L)'
;KQLSEKTINNYYTSIEEMIRRVELGKHQYSNTTKAQMFINRLYSELYMVVSLLNPNILEDAYARTKKKKNIKERENTIRLDETEKILFQNTDMDNRNEIENLVNNIQEVISDFVKEKKNENKNDKDSKFQQKKNAKTR
;
A
#
# COMPACT_ATOMS: atom_id res chain seq x y z
N LYS A 1 -2.02 -19.03 -27.99
CA LYS A 1 -2.45 -18.55 -26.65
C LYS A 1 -1.98 -17.10 -26.53
N GLN A 2 -2.74 -16.22 -25.89
CA GLN A 2 -2.29 -14.87 -25.59
C GLN A 2 -1.06 -14.95 -24.69
N LEU A 3 0.03 -14.29 -25.10
CA LEU A 3 1.23 -14.15 -24.27
C LEU A 3 0.96 -13.09 -23.19
N SER A 4 1.53 -13.27 -21.99
CA SER A 4 1.38 -12.33 -20.86
C SER A 4 1.77 -10.90 -21.22
N GLU A 5 2.76 -10.75 -22.10
CA GLU A 5 3.32 -9.48 -22.56
C GLU A 5 2.48 -8.79 -23.64
N LYS A 6 1.58 -9.53 -24.30
CA LYS A 6 0.79 -8.99 -25.41
C LYS A 6 -0.45 -8.27 -24.88
N THR A 7 -0.60 -6.99 -25.23
CA THR A 7 -1.80 -6.21 -24.87
C THR A 7 -3.07 -6.86 -25.40
N ILE A 8 -4.19 -6.64 -24.70
CA ILE A 8 -5.51 -7.16 -25.11
C ILE A 8 -5.88 -6.65 -26.50
N ASN A 9 -5.55 -5.39 -26.81
CA ASN A 9 -5.78 -4.79 -28.12
C ASN A 9 -4.99 -5.53 -29.22
N ASN A 10 -3.68 -5.75 -29.02
CA ASN A 10 -2.86 -6.44 -30.01
C ASN A 10 -3.29 -7.89 -30.20
N TYR A 11 -3.73 -8.54 -29.13
CA TYR A 11 -4.27 -9.89 -29.20
C TYR A 11 -5.59 -9.93 -29.96
N TYR A 12 -6.51 -9.01 -29.69
CA TYR A 12 -7.78 -8.85 -30.38
C TYR A 12 -7.57 -8.66 -31.90
N THR A 13 -6.74 -7.70 -32.29
CA THR A 13 -6.41 -7.45 -33.70
C THR A 13 -5.83 -8.69 -34.40
N SER A 14 -4.99 -9.46 -33.70
CA SER A 14 -4.44 -10.70 -34.28
C SER A 14 -5.51 -11.78 -34.49
N ILE A 15 -6.50 -11.86 -33.61
CA ILE A 15 -7.62 -12.80 -33.76
C ILE A 15 -8.55 -12.36 -34.90
N GLU A 16 -8.87 -11.06 -34.98
CA GLU A 16 -9.65 -10.50 -36.10
C GLU A 16 -8.98 -10.77 -37.43
N GLU A 17 -7.66 -10.54 -37.53
CA GLU A 17 -6.94 -10.77 -38.76
C GLU A 17 -6.91 -12.26 -39.14
N MET A 18 -6.73 -13.14 -38.16
CA MET A 18 -6.81 -14.59 -38.37
C MET A 18 -8.18 -15.00 -38.91
N ILE A 19 -9.27 -14.52 -38.29
CA ILE A 19 -10.64 -14.79 -38.74
C ILE A 19 -10.84 -14.27 -40.16
N ARG A 20 -10.45 -13.01 -40.43
CA ARG A 20 -10.57 -12.39 -41.75
C ARG A 20 -9.89 -13.21 -42.84
N ARG A 21 -8.68 -13.72 -42.59
CA ARG A 21 -7.94 -14.56 -43.55
C ARG A 21 -8.69 -15.86 -43.86
N VAL A 22 -9.35 -16.47 -42.87
CA VAL A 22 -10.16 -17.68 -43.09
C VAL A 22 -11.45 -17.36 -43.85
N GLU A 23 -12.11 -16.24 -43.53
CA GLU A 23 -13.35 -15.82 -44.19
C GLU A 23 -13.16 -15.44 -45.65
N LEU A 24 -11.99 -14.90 -46.01
CA LEU A 24 -11.58 -14.71 -47.40
C LEU A 24 -11.49 -16.03 -48.18
N GLY A 25 -11.24 -17.16 -47.50
CA GLY A 25 -11.21 -18.51 -48.06
C GLY A 25 -12.58 -19.19 -48.18
N LYS A 26 -13.68 -18.42 -48.23
CA LYS A 26 -15.09 -18.89 -48.31
C LYS A 26 -15.63 -19.62 -47.06
N HIS A 27 -14.91 -19.63 -45.95
CA HIS A 27 -15.39 -20.22 -44.70
C HIS A 27 -15.90 -19.14 -43.75
N GLN A 28 -17.19 -19.10 -43.47
CA GLN A 28 -17.78 -18.13 -42.53
C GLN A 28 -17.85 -18.72 -41.13
N TYR A 29 -17.25 -18.05 -40.15
CA TYR A 29 -17.42 -18.45 -38.76
C TYR A 29 -18.69 -17.80 -38.18
N SER A 30 -19.45 -18.56 -37.39
CA SER A 30 -20.53 -17.97 -36.61
C SER A 30 -19.96 -16.95 -35.60
N ASN A 31 -20.76 -15.95 -35.22
CA ASN A 31 -20.34 -14.98 -34.20
C ASN A 31 -19.93 -15.65 -32.89
N THR A 32 -20.65 -16.69 -32.48
CA THR A 32 -20.33 -17.47 -31.28
C THR A 32 -19.00 -18.17 -31.44
N THR A 33 -18.72 -18.75 -32.62
CA THR A 33 -17.40 -19.36 -32.90
C THR A 33 -16.28 -18.33 -32.82
N LYS A 34 -16.47 -17.13 -33.40
CA LYS A 34 -15.48 -16.04 -33.35
C LYS A 34 -15.21 -15.62 -31.90
N ALA A 35 -16.26 -15.43 -31.11
CA ALA A 35 -16.15 -15.11 -29.69
C ALA A 35 -15.37 -16.19 -28.92
N GLN A 36 -15.72 -17.47 -29.12
CA GLN A 36 -15.06 -18.59 -28.46
C GLN A 36 -13.59 -18.74 -28.89
N MET A 37 -13.25 -18.48 -30.15
CA MET A 37 -11.86 -18.46 -30.62
C MET A 37 -11.01 -17.44 -29.87
N PHE A 38 -11.56 -16.26 -29.62
CA PHE A 38 -10.92 -15.22 -28.82
C PHE A 38 -10.77 -15.65 -27.35
N ILE A 39 -11.86 -16.10 -26.72
CA ILE A 39 -11.93 -16.47 -25.30
C ILE A 39 -10.98 -17.63 -24.98
N ASN A 40 -11.03 -18.72 -25.76
CA ASN A 40 -10.29 -19.95 -25.50
C ASN A 40 -8.77 -19.78 -25.51
N ARG A 41 -8.29 -18.68 -26.10
CA ARG A 41 -6.88 -18.37 -26.18
C ARG A 41 -6.47 -17.20 -25.29
N LEU A 42 -7.37 -16.62 -24.50
CA LEU A 42 -7.00 -15.69 -23.42
C LEU A 42 -6.07 -16.37 -22.40
N TYR A 43 -5.32 -15.57 -21.65
CA TYR A 43 -4.61 -16.10 -20.48
C TYR A 43 -5.62 -16.52 -19.39
N SER A 44 -5.21 -17.47 -18.55
CA SER A 44 -6.10 -18.28 -17.69
C SER A 44 -7.09 -17.44 -16.86
N GLU A 45 -6.63 -16.36 -16.25
CA GLU A 45 -7.46 -15.53 -15.39
C GLU A 45 -8.57 -14.79 -16.15
N LEU A 46 -8.28 -14.20 -17.32
CA LEU A 46 -9.32 -13.57 -18.14
C LEU A 46 -10.22 -14.62 -18.79
N TYR A 47 -9.67 -15.77 -19.18
CA TYR A 47 -10.47 -16.89 -19.68
C TYR A 47 -11.54 -17.30 -18.66
N MET A 48 -11.17 -17.49 -17.39
CA MET A 48 -12.14 -17.90 -16.35
C MET A 48 -13.26 -16.87 -16.21
N VAL A 49 -12.93 -15.58 -16.15
CA VAL A 49 -13.94 -14.54 -15.90
C VAL A 49 -14.82 -14.30 -17.13
N VAL A 50 -14.24 -14.25 -18.32
CA VAL A 50 -14.96 -13.89 -19.54
C VAL A 50 -15.79 -15.07 -20.06
N SER A 51 -15.32 -16.32 -19.91
CA SER A 51 -16.07 -17.50 -20.34
C SER A 51 -17.38 -17.68 -19.56
N LEU A 52 -17.38 -17.38 -18.25
CA LEU A 52 -18.58 -17.40 -17.41
C LEU A 52 -19.67 -16.40 -17.86
N LEU A 53 -19.27 -15.33 -18.54
CA LEU A 53 -20.20 -14.32 -19.05
C LEU A 53 -20.81 -14.67 -20.41
N ASN A 54 -20.37 -15.80 -21.00
CA ASN A 54 -20.84 -16.37 -22.26
C ASN A 54 -21.12 -15.34 -23.38
N PRO A 55 -20.16 -14.47 -23.75
CA PRO A 55 -20.34 -13.54 -24.85
C PRO A 55 -20.47 -14.30 -26.17
N ASN A 56 -21.46 -13.91 -26.98
CA ASN A 56 -21.82 -14.59 -28.23
C ASN A 56 -21.34 -13.86 -29.50
N ILE A 57 -20.73 -12.69 -29.34
CA ILE A 57 -20.08 -11.90 -30.39
C ILE A 57 -18.66 -11.53 -29.95
N LEU A 58 -17.77 -11.34 -30.93
CA LEU A 58 -16.34 -11.13 -30.70
C LEU A 58 -16.07 -9.80 -29.99
N GLU A 59 -16.80 -8.75 -30.36
CA GLU A 59 -16.70 -7.40 -29.82
C GLU A 59 -17.09 -7.36 -28.34
N ASP A 60 -18.15 -8.08 -27.96
CA ASP A 60 -18.59 -8.19 -26.56
C ASP A 60 -17.56 -8.96 -25.72
N ALA A 61 -17.02 -10.07 -26.25
CA ALA A 61 -15.95 -10.80 -25.59
C ALA A 61 -14.73 -9.91 -25.33
N TYR A 62 -14.34 -9.09 -26.32
CA TYR A 62 -13.26 -8.12 -26.17
C TYR A 62 -13.57 -7.01 -25.15
N ALA A 63 -14.76 -6.40 -25.22
CA ALA A 63 -15.16 -5.34 -24.31
C ALA A 63 -15.15 -5.81 -22.85
N ARG A 64 -15.68 -7.00 -22.57
CA ARG A 64 -15.67 -7.62 -21.23
C ARG A 64 -14.26 -7.91 -20.75
N THR A 65 -13.42 -8.43 -21.63
CA THR A 65 -12.00 -8.70 -21.37
C THR A 65 -11.26 -7.41 -20.96
N LYS A 66 -11.46 -6.33 -21.71
CA LYS A 66 -10.88 -5.01 -21.42
C LYS A 66 -11.40 -4.45 -20.09
N LYS A 67 -12.71 -4.55 -19.84
CA LYS A 67 -13.32 -4.11 -18.58
C LYS A 67 -12.70 -4.83 -17.38
N LYS A 68 -12.54 -6.16 -17.44
CA LYS A 68 -11.94 -6.91 -16.33
C LYS A 68 -10.47 -6.55 -16.10
N LYS A 69 -9.70 -6.37 -17.17
CA LYS A 69 -8.30 -5.93 -17.05
C LYS A 69 -8.21 -4.57 -16.34
N ASN A 70 -9.01 -3.60 -16.75
CA ASN A 70 -9.01 -2.26 -16.14
C ASN A 70 -9.46 -2.29 -14.67
N ILE A 71 -10.42 -3.15 -14.31
CA ILE A 71 -10.84 -3.34 -12.91
C ILE A 71 -9.67 -3.88 -12.09
N LYS A 72 -8.97 -4.90 -12.58
CA LYS A 72 -7.82 -5.49 -11.89
C LYS A 72 -6.68 -4.49 -11.69
N GLU A 73 -6.39 -3.67 -12.70
CA GLU A 73 -5.37 -2.62 -12.59
C GLU A 73 -5.75 -1.59 -11.52
N ARG A 74 -7.02 -1.17 -11.47
CA ARG A 74 -7.50 -0.25 -10.42
C ARG A 74 -7.48 -0.88 -9.03
N GLU A 75 -7.89 -2.13 -8.88
CA GLU A 75 -7.84 -2.86 -7.60
C GLU A 75 -6.39 -2.97 -7.09
N ASN A 76 -5.43 -3.18 -7.98
CA ASN A 76 -4.01 -3.20 -7.63
C ASN A 76 -3.50 -1.82 -7.19
N THR A 77 -3.90 -0.74 -7.87
CA THR A 77 -3.53 0.63 -7.46
C THR A 77 -4.09 0.97 -6.09
N ILE A 78 -5.36 0.66 -5.83
CA ILE A 78 -5.99 0.90 -4.52
C ILE A 78 -5.26 0.14 -3.40
N ARG A 79 -4.90 -1.12 -3.66
CA ARG A 79 -4.13 -1.93 -2.71
C ARG A 79 -2.75 -1.35 -2.40
N LEU A 80 -2.06 -0.81 -3.41
CA LEU A 80 -0.76 -0.17 -3.22
C LEU A 80 -0.89 1.10 -2.36
N ASP A 81 -1.86 1.96 -2.65
CA ASP A 81 -2.13 3.17 -1.86
C ASP A 81 -2.46 2.84 -0.39
N GLU A 82 -3.21 1.76 -0.14
CA GLU A 82 -3.52 1.30 1.22
C GLU A 82 -2.28 0.74 1.94
N THR A 83 -1.45 -0.04 1.25
CA THR A 83 -0.20 -0.55 1.83
C THR A 83 0.79 0.55 2.15
N GLU A 84 0.89 1.57 1.29
CA GLU A 84 1.73 2.74 1.55
C GLU A 84 1.21 3.54 2.74
N LYS A 85 -0.11 3.79 2.83
CA LYS A 85 -0.72 4.46 4.00
C LYS A 85 -0.44 3.72 5.31
N ILE A 86 -0.55 2.40 5.33
CA ILE A 86 -0.25 1.58 6.52
C ILE A 86 1.24 1.69 6.87
N LEU A 87 2.13 1.65 5.87
CA LEU A 87 3.57 1.77 6.09
C LEU A 87 3.93 3.13 6.71
N PHE A 88 3.36 4.22 6.21
CA PHE A 88 3.58 5.57 6.74
C PHE A 88 3.01 5.76 8.16
N GLN A 89 1.84 5.19 8.46
CA GLN A 89 1.24 5.27 9.80
C GLN A 89 2.07 4.51 10.85
N ASN A 90 2.63 3.36 10.49
CA ASN A 90 3.44 2.56 11.40
C ASN A 90 4.77 3.26 11.72
N THR A 91 5.42 3.89 10.74
CA THR A 91 6.64 4.68 10.99
C THR A 91 6.40 5.90 11.89
N ASP A 92 5.24 6.55 11.79
CA ASP A 92 4.91 7.68 12.68
C ASP A 92 4.58 7.24 14.12
N MET A 93 4.00 6.05 14.31
CA MET A 93 3.77 5.50 15.66
C MET A 93 5.07 5.10 16.35
N ASP A 94 5.98 4.43 15.67
CA ASP A 94 7.26 4.02 16.24
C ASP A 94 8.09 5.24 16.65
N ASN A 95 8.15 6.26 15.78
CA ASN A 95 8.82 7.52 16.09
C ASN A 95 8.17 8.27 17.27
N ARG A 96 6.83 8.24 17.40
CA ARG A 96 6.15 8.86 18.57
C ARG A 96 6.48 8.15 19.87
N ASN A 97 6.50 6.81 19.88
CA ASN A 97 6.82 6.03 21.07
C ASN A 97 8.26 6.28 21.54
N GLU A 98 9.21 6.39 20.60
CA GLU A 98 10.60 6.76 20.93
C GLU A 98 10.71 8.18 21.51
N ILE A 99 9.97 9.14 20.94
CA ILE A 99 9.94 10.52 21.45
C ILE A 99 9.31 10.58 22.85
N GLU A 100 8.20 9.88 23.10
CA GLU A 100 7.57 9.83 24.42
C GLU A 100 8.49 9.23 25.48
N ASN A 101 9.20 8.14 25.15
CA ASN A 101 10.19 7.54 26.05
C ASN A 101 11.34 8.52 26.35
N LEU A 102 11.83 9.24 25.34
CA LEU A 102 12.87 10.26 25.54
C LEU A 102 12.38 11.40 26.43
N VAL A 103 11.15 11.89 26.22
CA VAL A 103 10.56 12.96 27.03
C VAL A 103 10.40 12.52 28.48
N ASN A 104 9.92 11.30 28.73
CA ASN A 104 9.78 10.76 30.08
C ASN A 104 11.14 10.64 30.79
N ASN A 105 12.17 10.13 30.10
CA ASN A 105 13.52 10.04 30.65
C ASN A 105 14.09 11.43 30.99
N ILE A 106 13.88 12.43 30.12
CA ILE A 106 14.33 13.81 30.38
C ILE A 106 13.62 14.39 31.61
N GLN A 107 12.31 14.16 31.75
CA GLN A 107 11.54 14.64 32.90
C GLN A 107 12.04 14.04 34.23
N GLU A 108 12.43 12.76 34.23
CA GLU A 108 12.99 12.08 35.40
C GLU A 108 14.34 12.69 35.81
N VAL A 109 15.26 12.87 34.84
CA VAL A 109 16.57 13.50 35.08
C VAL A 109 16.43 14.93 35.62
N ILE A 110 15.51 15.73 35.06
CA ILE A 110 15.25 17.09 35.55
C ILE A 110 14.69 17.06 36.97
N SER A 111 13.77 16.14 37.28
CA SER A 111 13.22 15.99 38.64
C SER A 111 14.31 15.70 39.67
N ASP A 112 15.22 14.80 39.36
CA ASP A 112 16.29 14.41 40.27
C ASP A 112 17.31 15.53 40.47
N PHE A 113 17.68 16.25 39.40
CA PHE A 113 18.52 17.44 39.49
C PHE A 113 17.89 18.53 40.38
N VAL A 114 16.58 18.78 40.23
CA VAL A 114 15.87 19.77 41.06
C VAL A 114 15.81 19.34 42.53
N LYS A 115 15.66 18.04 42.82
CA LYS A 115 15.72 17.51 44.20
C LYS A 115 17.11 17.70 44.81
N GLU A 116 18.17 17.37 44.08
CA GLU A 116 19.55 17.59 44.54
C GLU A 116 19.80 19.06 44.85
N LYS A 117 19.44 19.98 43.95
CA LYS A 117 19.63 21.43 44.16
C LYS A 117 18.82 22.00 45.33
N LYS A 118 17.66 21.43 45.64
CA LYS A 118 16.87 21.81 46.83
C LYS A 118 17.50 21.31 48.14
N ASN A 119 18.12 20.13 48.12
CA ASN A 119 18.80 19.57 49.29
C ASN A 119 20.13 20.30 49.59
N GLU A 120 20.90 20.68 48.56
CA GLU A 120 22.10 21.51 48.72
C GLU A 120 21.78 22.87 49.39
N ASN A 121 20.70 23.52 48.97
CA ASN A 121 20.27 24.81 49.54
C ASN A 121 19.76 24.75 50.99
N LYS A 122 19.31 23.58 51.47
CA LYS A 122 18.94 23.39 52.88
C LYS A 122 20.17 23.28 53.78
N ASN A 123 21.15 22.48 53.36
CA ASN A 123 22.39 22.29 54.11
C ASN A 123 23.22 23.58 54.25
N ASP A 124 23.16 24.46 53.24
CA ASP A 124 23.91 25.72 53.25
C ASP A 124 23.27 26.79 54.18
N LYS A 125 21.95 26.74 54.40
CA LYS A 125 21.26 27.60 55.37
C LYS A 125 21.52 27.17 56.82
N ASP A 126 21.59 25.87 57.08
CA ASP A 126 21.88 25.34 58.42
C ASP A 126 23.35 25.58 58.81
N SER A 127 24.28 25.49 57.86
CA SER A 127 25.70 25.83 58.05
C SER A 127 25.90 27.31 58.42
N LYS A 128 25.22 28.25 57.74
CA LYS A 128 25.28 29.69 58.05
C LYS A 128 24.64 30.05 59.40
N PHE A 129 23.63 29.28 59.85
CA PHE A 129 23.00 29.49 61.16
C PHE A 129 23.91 29.06 62.32
N GLN A 130 24.74 28.03 62.14
CA GLN A 130 25.70 27.57 63.15
C GLN A 130 26.92 28.51 63.26
N GLN A 131 27.41 29.09 62.15
CA GLN A 131 28.50 30.07 62.21
C GLN A 131 28.11 31.39 62.91
N LYS A 132 26.85 31.85 62.79
CA LYS A 132 26.38 33.06 63.48
C LYS A 132 26.18 32.91 64.99
N LYS A 133 26.02 31.68 65.51
CA LYS A 133 25.93 31.46 66.96
C LYS A 133 27.29 31.51 67.65
N ASN A 134 28.36 31.10 66.98
CA ASN A 134 29.71 31.09 67.56
C ASN A 134 30.42 32.46 67.54
N ALA A 135 29.90 33.44 66.80
CA ALA A 135 30.45 34.80 66.76
C ALA A 135 29.89 35.74 67.85
N LYS A 136 28.97 35.27 68.70
CA LYS A 136 28.29 36.10 69.73
C LYS A 136 28.73 35.77 71.17
N THR A 137 29.84 35.05 71.35
CA THR A 137 30.35 34.65 72.67
C THR A 137 31.86 34.89 72.83
N ARG A 138 32.37 36.01 72.34
CA ARG A 138 33.67 36.55 72.75
C ARG A 138 33.56 38.04 72.99
#